data_AF-A0A3Q7HLV8-F1
#
_entry.id   AF-A0A3Q7HLV8-F1
#
_cell.length_a   1.000
_cell.length_b   1.000
_cell.length_c   1.000
_cell.angle_alpha   90.00
_cell.angle_beta   90.00
_cell.angle_gamma   90.00
#
_symmetry.space_group_name_H-M   'P 1'
#
loop_
_entity.id
_entity.type
_entity.pdbx_description
1 polymer ?
#
loop_
_entity_poly.entity_id
_entity_poly.type
_entity_poly.pdbx_seq_one_letter_code
_entity_poly.pdbx_strand_id
1 'polypeptide(L)'
;MWDLVSQNIKVAMNPHQYGGFKFMWKHIAGAIKFQRLREPLSKSRGGCIISHPPGTGKTRLNIVFLQSLLKIYPKSRLAIIAPSSLLINWETEFHKWEVKIPFYNLNSKNFSSQEEEATVRVFRYLSDAGRKDNQPIRLLKLKSWDGTNSVLGISYDLFRNLTVKNVDVNDNVI
;
A
#
# COMPACT_ATOMS: atom_id res chain seq x y z
N MET A 1 8.99 15.32 -11.65
CA MET A 1 8.60 14.58 -10.40
C MET A 1 7.38 15.25 -9.81
N TRP A 2 7.43 16.56 -9.51
CA TRP A 2 6.24 17.32 -9.15
C TRP A 2 5.18 17.28 -10.26
N ASP A 3 5.59 17.20 -11.52
CA ASP A 3 4.73 17.03 -12.70
C ASP A 3 3.87 15.77 -12.68
N LEU A 4 4.19 14.78 -11.84
CA LEU A 4 3.41 13.56 -11.67
C LEU A 4 2.20 13.75 -10.76
N VAL A 5 2.19 14.83 -9.97
CA VAL A 5 1.10 15.19 -9.08
C VAL A 5 0.12 16.08 -9.84
N SER A 6 -1.19 15.80 -9.75
CA SER A 6 -2.21 16.62 -10.41
C SER A 6 -2.25 18.03 -9.82
N GLN A 7 -2.67 19.01 -10.62
CA GLN A 7 -2.66 20.41 -10.20
C GLN A 7 -3.51 20.66 -8.95
N ASN A 8 -4.66 20.00 -8.84
CA ASN A 8 -5.55 20.09 -7.68
C ASN A 8 -4.88 19.61 -6.38
N ILE A 9 -4.06 18.55 -6.46
CA ILE A 9 -3.32 18.04 -5.30
C ILE A 9 -2.20 19.00 -4.93
N LYS A 10 -1.49 19.56 -5.92
CA LYS A 10 -0.39 20.51 -5.67
C LYS A 10 -0.86 21.75 -4.93
N VAL A 11 -1.99 22.34 -5.35
CA VAL A 11 -2.55 23.56 -4.73
C VAL A 11 -2.99 23.31 -3.29
N ALA A 12 -3.44 22.10 -2.99
CA ALA A 12 -3.92 21.75 -1.67
C ALA A 12 -2.84 21.18 -0.73
N MET A 13 -1.57 21.14 -1.14
CA MET A 13 -0.45 20.70 -0.30
C MET A 13 0.27 21.88 0.35
N ASN A 14 0.48 21.80 1.66
CA ASN A 14 1.23 22.81 2.40
C ASN A 14 2.74 22.75 2.08
N PRO A 15 3.49 23.85 2.23
CA PRO A 15 4.93 23.90 1.93
C PRO A 15 5.76 22.82 2.63
N HIS A 16 5.46 22.50 3.89
CA HIS A 16 6.15 21.44 4.63
C HIS A 16 5.88 20.05 4.05
N GLN A 17 4.67 19.80 3.54
CA GLN A 17 4.33 18.54 2.89
C GLN A 17 5.09 18.39 1.56
N TYR A 18 5.24 19.49 0.81
CA TYR A 18 6.07 19.51 -0.39
C TYR A 18 7.54 19.21 -0.08
N GLY A 19 8.08 19.78 1.01
CA GLY A 19 9.41 19.45 1.52
C GLY A 19 9.54 17.96 1.85
N GLY A 20 8.58 17.40 2.60
CA GLY A 20 8.52 15.97 2.89
C GLY A 20 8.44 15.09 1.63
N PHE A 21 7.69 15.52 0.62
CA PHE A 21 7.54 14.79 -0.64
C PHE A 21 8.88 14.70 -1.40
N LYS A 22 9.60 15.82 -1.51
CA LYS A 22 10.96 15.83 -2.08
C LYS A 22 11.91 14.95 -1.29
N PHE A 23 11.82 15.00 0.04
CA PHE A 23 12.66 14.21 0.92
C PHE A 23 12.47 12.71 0.69
N MET A 24 11.23 12.23 0.59
CA MET A 24 10.92 10.83 0.28
C MET A 24 11.49 10.41 -1.08
N TRP A 25 11.26 11.21 -2.14
CA TRP A 25 11.80 10.91 -3.48
C TRP A 25 13.33 10.82 -3.49
N LYS A 26 14.01 11.74 -2.82
CA LYS A 26 15.48 11.76 -2.75
C LYS A 26 16.02 10.49 -2.10
N HIS A 27 15.42 10.03 -1.00
CA HIS A 27 16.00 8.97 -0.17
C HIS A 27 15.49 7.56 -0.51
N ILE A 28 14.22 7.43 -0.92
CA ILE A 28 13.64 6.13 -1.31
C ILE A 28 13.95 5.84 -2.78
N ALA A 29 13.65 6.77 -3.68
CA ALA A 29 13.85 6.54 -5.12
C ALA A 29 15.28 6.91 -5.58
N GLY A 30 16.11 7.48 -4.71
CA GLY A 30 17.51 7.84 -5.01
C GLY A 30 17.66 9.04 -5.95
N ALA A 31 16.56 9.68 -6.38
CA ALA A 31 16.60 10.80 -7.30
C ALA A 31 15.34 11.68 -7.19
N ILE A 32 15.52 12.96 -7.51
CA ILE A 32 14.43 13.94 -7.60
C ILE A 32 14.13 14.28 -9.08
N LYS A 33 15.11 14.12 -9.97
CA LYS A 33 15.01 14.44 -11.41
C LYS A 33 14.48 13.24 -12.19
N PHE A 34 13.47 13.47 -13.05
CA PHE A 34 12.75 12.44 -13.79
C PHE A 34 13.63 11.56 -14.69
N GLN A 35 14.68 12.13 -15.30
CA GLN A 35 15.61 11.39 -16.16
C GLN A 35 16.36 10.27 -15.41
N ARG A 36 16.66 10.46 -14.12
CA ARG A 36 17.33 9.46 -13.26
C ARG A 36 16.35 8.47 -12.61
N LEU A 37 15.05 8.73 -12.73
CA LEU A 37 13.99 7.85 -12.20
C LEU A 37 13.60 6.72 -13.18
N ARG A 38 14.23 6.66 -14.37
CA ARG A 38 14.07 5.54 -15.31
C ARG A 38 14.89 4.31 -14.93
N GLU A 39 15.89 4.49 -14.09
CA GLU A 39 16.66 3.37 -13.56
C GLU A 39 15.79 2.55 -12.60
N PRO A 40 15.82 1.21 -12.68
CA PRO A 40 15.13 0.35 -11.71
C PRO A 40 15.47 0.77 -10.27
N LEU A 41 14.52 0.63 -9.35
CA LEU A 41 14.80 0.72 -7.92
C LEU A 41 15.86 -0.35 -7.60
N SER A 42 17.13 0.04 -7.47
CA SER A 42 18.22 -0.90 -7.22
C SER A 42 18.14 -1.45 -5.80
N LYS A 43 18.77 -2.61 -5.56
CA LYS A 43 18.72 -3.35 -4.28
C LYS A 43 19.30 -2.57 -3.07
N SER A 44 19.96 -1.43 -3.29
CA SER A 44 20.56 -0.60 -2.24
C SER A 44 20.23 0.88 -2.46
N ARG A 45 18.95 1.25 -2.34
CA ARG A 45 18.54 2.64 -2.09
C ARG A 45 18.06 2.72 -0.63
N GLY A 46 18.28 3.87 0.00
CA GLY A 46 18.05 4.05 1.44
C GLY A 46 16.58 4.05 1.84
N GLY A 47 16.31 4.48 3.07
CA GLY A 47 14.96 4.70 3.59
C GLY A 47 14.78 6.15 4.03
N CYS A 48 13.60 6.47 4.53
CA CYS A 48 13.34 7.78 5.10
C CYS A 48 12.38 7.68 6.29
N ILE A 49 12.58 8.53 7.30
CA ILE A 49 11.68 8.67 8.45
C ILE A 49 11.03 10.04 8.36
N ILE A 50 9.69 10.08 8.39
CA ILE A 50 8.90 11.31 8.36
C ILE A 50 8.29 11.55 9.75
N SER A 51 8.94 12.41 10.54
CA SER A 51 8.51 12.74 11.91
C SER A 51 7.91 14.15 12.00
N HIS A 52 6.90 14.44 11.19
CA HIS A 52 6.14 15.69 11.34
C HIS A 52 5.19 15.62 12.54
N PRO A 53 4.81 16.74 13.17
CA PRO A 53 3.80 16.77 14.23
C PRO A 53 2.45 16.12 13.83
N PRO A 54 1.65 15.63 14.79
CA PRO A 54 0.26 15.20 14.53
C PRO A 54 -0.55 16.27 13.80
N GLY A 55 -1.54 15.88 13.00
CA GLY A 55 -2.41 16.82 12.26
C GLY A 55 -1.79 17.47 11.01
N THR A 56 -0.50 17.29 10.73
CA THR A 56 0.18 17.92 9.57
C THR A 56 -0.09 17.25 8.21
N GLY A 57 -1.01 16.29 8.16
CA GLY A 57 -1.41 15.58 6.93
C GLY A 57 -0.38 14.58 6.40
N LYS A 58 0.34 13.89 7.30
CA LYS A 58 1.32 12.83 6.94
C LYS A 58 0.70 11.72 6.07
N THR A 59 -0.53 11.31 6.36
CA THR A 59 -1.25 10.28 5.57
C THR A 59 -1.40 10.72 4.12
N ARG A 60 -1.95 11.93 3.90
CA ARG A 60 -2.08 12.52 2.57
C ARG A 60 -0.74 12.63 1.84
N LEU A 61 0.30 13.09 2.53
CA LEU A 61 1.66 13.16 1.97
C LEU A 61 2.13 11.78 1.46
N ASN A 62 1.93 10.72 2.23
CA ASN A 62 2.27 9.36 1.84
C ASN A 62 1.42 8.89 0.65
N ILE A 63 0.11 9.13 0.65
CA ILE A 63 -0.78 8.78 -0.47
C ILE A 63 -0.27 9.38 -1.79
N VAL A 64 0.03 10.68 -1.79
CA VAL A 64 0.55 11.39 -2.97
C VAL A 64 1.89 10.81 -3.44
N PHE A 65 2.75 10.42 -2.49
CA PHE A 65 4.00 9.72 -2.77
C PHE A 65 3.78 8.35 -3.42
N LEU A 66 2.94 7.49 -2.85
CA LEU A 66 2.65 6.16 -3.38
C LEU A 66 2.05 6.24 -4.79
N GLN A 67 1.09 7.15 -5.01
CA GLN A 67 0.51 7.41 -6.33
C GLN A 67 1.58 7.82 -7.35
N SER A 68 2.46 8.73 -6.97
CA SER A 68 3.52 9.22 -7.86
C SER A 68 4.58 8.14 -8.12
N LEU A 69 4.86 7.30 -7.12
CA LEU A 69 5.80 6.19 -7.22
C LEU A 69 5.31 5.13 -8.21
N LEU A 70 4.03 4.72 -8.13
CA LEU A 70 3.43 3.75 -9.05
C LEU A 70 3.35 4.26 -10.50
N LYS A 71 3.28 5.59 -10.72
CA LYS A 71 3.36 6.15 -12.07
C LYS A 71 4.72 5.94 -12.74
N ILE A 72 5.79 5.90 -11.95
CA ILE A 72 7.15 5.67 -12.48
C ILE A 72 7.49 4.18 -12.45
N TYR A 73 7.13 3.50 -11.36
CA TYR A 73 7.47 2.10 -11.10
C TYR A 73 6.19 1.28 -10.94
N PRO A 74 5.43 1.02 -12.03
CA PRO A 74 4.13 0.35 -11.96
C PRO A 74 4.21 -1.08 -11.43
N LYS A 75 5.36 -1.75 -11.60
CA LYS A 75 5.59 -3.10 -11.05
C LYS A 75 5.88 -3.13 -9.55
N SER A 76 5.89 -1.99 -8.86
CA SER A 76 6.14 -1.95 -7.42
C SER A 76 5.01 -2.59 -6.63
N ARG A 77 5.37 -3.31 -5.57
CA ARG A 77 4.42 -3.93 -4.62
C ARG A 77 4.43 -3.13 -3.33
N LEU A 78 3.50 -2.19 -3.22
CA LEU A 78 3.44 -1.27 -2.09
C LEU A 78 2.54 -1.84 -0.99
N ALA A 79 3.03 -1.83 0.25
CA ALA A 79 2.30 -2.27 1.42
C ALA A 79 2.38 -1.21 2.54
N ILE A 80 1.25 -0.97 3.20
CA ILE A 80 1.12 -0.15 4.41
C ILE A 80 0.89 -1.11 5.58
N ILE A 81 1.83 -1.09 6.53
CA ILE A 81 1.76 -1.90 7.75
C ILE A 81 1.43 -0.97 8.93
N ALA A 82 0.27 -1.17 9.54
CA ALA A 82 -0.26 -0.28 10.58
C ALA A 82 -1.15 -1.06 11.59
N PRO A 83 -1.57 -0.48 12.73
CA PRO A 83 -2.66 -1.05 13.52
C PRO A 83 -3.93 -1.24 12.67
N SER A 84 -4.69 -2.30 12.93
CA SER A 84 -5.92 -2.61 12.17
C SER A 84 -6.92 -1.46 12.15
N SER A 85 -7.04 -0.72 13.26
CA SER A 85 -7.90 0.46 13.36
C SER A 85 -7.46 1.61 12.44
N LEU A 86 -6.15 1.76 12.20
CA LEU A 86 -5.64 2.79 11.30
C LEU A 86 -5.82 2.42 9.84
N LEU A 87 -5.90 1.13 9.47
CA LEU A 87 -6.12 0.72 8.08
C LEU A 87 -7.49 1.19 7.54
N ILE A 88 -8.51 1.26 8.39
CA ILE A 88 -9.82 1.83 8.04
C ILE A 88 -9.68 3.34 7.76
N ASN A 89 -8.91 4.05 8.58
CA ASN A 89 -8.63 5.47 8.34
C ASN A 89 -7.86 5.69 7.03
N TRP A 90 -6.98 4.75 6.66
CA TRP A 90 -6.32 4.78 5.34
C TRP A 90 -7.34 4.58 4.21
N GLU A 91 -8.28 3.63 4.31
CA GLU A 91 -9.38 3.47 3.33
C GLU A 91 -10.17 4.78 3.17
N THR A 92 -10.55 5.41 4.28
CA THR A 92 -11.28 6.69 4.27
C THR A 92 -10.47 7.80 3.60
N GLU A 93 -9.18 7.93 3.90
CA GLU A 93 -8.33 8.95 3.28
C GLU A 93 -8.12 8.66 1.77
N PHE A 94 -7.95 7.40 1.37
CA PHE A 94 -7.87 7.04 -0.05
C PHE A 94 -9.16 7.41 -0.80
N HIS A 95 -10.32 7.18 -0.20
CA HIS A 95 -11.61 7.57 -0.78
C HIS A 95 -11.78 9.10 -0.83
N LYS A 96 -11.54 9.77 0.30
CA LYS A 96 -11.64 11.23 0.45
C LYS A 96 -10.79 12.01 -0.55
N TRP A 97 -9.61 11.50 -0.90
CA TRP A 97 -8.71 12.13 -1.86
C TRP A 97 -8.88 11.60 -3.29
N GLU A 98 -9.94 10.85 -3.56
CA GLU A 98 -10.30 10.29 -4.87
C GLU A 98 -9.10 9.60 -5.56
N VAL A 99 -8.41 8.80 -4.77
CA VAL A 99 -7.17 8.16 -5.20
C VAL A 99 -7.51 7.09 -6.25
N LYS A 100 -6.99 7.27 -7.47
CA LYS A 100 -7.22 6.35 -8.60
C LYS A 100 -6.52 4.99 -8.50
N ILE A 101 -5.72 4.75 -7.46
CA ILE A 101 -5.07 3.45 -7.23
C ILE A 101 -5.85 2.69 -6.16
N PRO A 102 -6.13 1.39 -6.34
CA PRO A 102 -6.84 0.63 -5.34
C PRO A 102 -6.08 0.50 -4.02
N PHE A 103 -6.84 0.44 -2.92
CA PHE A 103 -6.31 0.09 -1.60
C PHE A 103 -7.01 -1.18 -1.09
N TYR A 104 -6.24 -2.25 -0.93
CA TYR A 104 -6.76 -3.55 -0.49
C TYR A 104 -6.42 -3.77 0.99
N ASN A 105 -7.40 -3.61 1.88
CA ASN A 105 -7.25 -3.87 3.30
C ASN A 105 -7.41 -5.38 3.58
N LEU A 106 -6.30 -6.06 3.88
CA LEU A 106 -6.25 -7.50 4.14
C LEU A 106 -6.90 -7.91 5.48
N ASN A 107 -7.12 -6.93 6.37
CA ASN A 107 -7.84 -7.13 7.63
C ASN A 107 -9.36 -7.03 7.46
N SER A 108 -9.83 -6.42 6.37
CA SER A 108 -11.27 -6.29 6.10
C SER A 108 -11.84 -7.58 5.49
N LYS A 109 -13.04 -7.96 5.95
CA LYS A 109 -13.82 -9.08 5.38
C LYS A 109 -14.64 -8.67 4.16
N ASN A 110 -14.78 -7.37 3.94
CA ASN A 110 -15.58 -6.81 2.86
C ASN A 110 -14.71 -6.55 1.63
N PHE A 111 -15.32 -6.60 0.46
CA PHE A 111 -14.74 -6.09 -0.77
C PHE A 111 -14.61 -4.56 -0.69
N SER A 112 -13.52 -4.01 -1.21
CA SER A 112 -13.31 -2.55 -1.35
C SER A 112 -13.98 -1.95 -2.59
N SER A 113 -14.83 -2.73 -3.28
CA SER A 113 -15.48 -2.44 -4.57
C SER A 113 -14.52 -2.22 -5.74
N GLN A 114 -13.22 -2.41 -5.50
CA GLN A 114 -12.14 -2.27 -6.48
C GLN A 114 -11.55 -3.64 -6.86
N GLU A 115 -12.07 -4.73 -6.30
CA GLU A 115 -11.76 -6.10 -6.73
C GLU A 115 -12.44 -6.43 -8.06
N GLU A 116 -11.85 -7.37 -8.80
CA GLU A 116 -12.39 -7.82 -10.08
C GLU A 116 -13.72 -8.57 -9.92
N GLU A 117 -14.73 -8.28 -10.74
CA GLU A 117 -16.07 -8.90 -10.62
C GLU A 117 -16.04 -10.43 -10.74
N ALA A 118 -15.11 -10.99 -11.52
CA ALA A 118 -14.92 -12.44 -11.59
C ALA A 118 -14.46 -13.03 -10.24
N THR A 119 -13.54 -12.34 -9.56
CA THR A 119 -13.04 -12.68 -8.23
C THR A 119 -14.15 -12.61 -7.18
N VAL A 120 -14.97 -11.55 -7.24
CA VAL A 120 -16.15 -11.39 -6.37
C VAL A 120 -17.17 -12.51 -6.61
N ARG A 121 -17.43 -12.87 -7.88
CA ARG A 121 -18.34 -13.96 -8.24
C ARG A 121 -17.89 -15.29 -7.65
N VAL A 122 -16.63 -15.68 -7.80
CA VAL A 122 -16.09 -16.92 -7.22
C VAL A 122 -16.32 -16.96 -5.71
N PHE A 123 -16.09 -15.85 -5.01
CA PHE A 123 -16.34 -15.77 -3.57
C PHE A 123 -17.82 -15.95 -3.20
N ARG A 124 -18.75 -15.42 -4.01
CA ARG A 124 -20.19 -15.58 -3.77
C ARG A 124 -20.67 -17.03 -3.88
N TYR A 125 -19.95 -17.89 -4.62
CA TYR A 125 -20.26 -19.32 -4.73
C TYR A 125 -19.72 -20.17 -3.56
N LEU A 126 -18.94 -19.59 -2.64
CA LEU A 126 -18.50 -20.30 -1.45
C LEU A 126 -19.68 -20.62 -0.53
N SER A 127 -19.61 -21.77 0.14
CA SER A 127 -20.55 -22.15 1.19
C SER A 127 -20.56 -21.11 2.32
N ASP A 128 -21.62 -21.10 3.13
CA ASP A 128 -21.72 -20.18 4.28
C ASP A 128 -20.54 -20.33 5.25
N ALA A 129 -20.06 -21.55 5.46
CA ALA A 129 -18.85 -21.80 6.24
C ALA A 129 -17.61 -21.18 5.58
N GLY A 130 -17.46 -21.34 4.26
CA GLY A 130 -16.36 -20.75 3.49
C GLY A 130 -16.38 -19.22 3.45
N ARG A 131 -17.56 -18.59 3.50
CA ARG A 131 -17.70 -17.12 3.57
C ARG A 131 -17.39 -16.54 4.95
N LYS A 132 -17.50 -17.34 6.02
CA LYS A 132 -17.10 -16.94 7.38
C LYS A 132 -15.58 -17.01 7.57
N ASP A 133 -14.90 -17.85 6.79
CA ASP A 133 -13.45 -17.89 6.76
C ASP A 133 -12.89 -16.63 6.07
N ASN A 134 -11.85 -16.06 6.66
CA ASN A 134 -11.17 -14.89 6.14
C ASN A 134 -10.12 -15.25 5.09
N GLN A 135 -9.68 -16.51 4.99
CA GLN A 135 -8.61 -16.89 4.06
C GLN A 135 -8.98 -16.70 2.58
N PRO A 136 -10.18 -17.08 2.11
CA PRO A 136 -10.53 -16.90 0.71
C PRO A 136 -10.54 -15.43 0.29
N ILE A 137 -11.15 -14.55 1.08
CA ILE A 137 -11.18 -13.11 0.78
C ILE A 137 -9.77 -12.49 0.82
N ARG A 138 -8.90 -12.94 1.72
CA ARG A 138 -7.50 -12.49 1.79
C ARG A 138 -6.71 -12.91 0.56
N LEU A 139 -6.84 -14.17 0.13
CA LEU A 139 -6.17 -14.66 -1.07
C LEU A 139 -6.62 -13.88 -2.31
N LEU A 140 -7.91 -13.58 -2.42
CA LEU A 140 -8.46 -12.78 -3.50
C LEU A 140 -7.87 -11.36 -3.51
N LYS A 141 -7.84 -10.68 -2.36
CA LYS A 141 -7.21 -9.35 -2.22
C LYS A 141 -5.73 -9.37 -2.56
N LEU A 142 -4.98 -10.40 -2.14
CA LEU A 142 -3.58 -10.55 -2.48
C LEU A 142 -3.37 -10.74 -3.99
N LYS A 143 -4.22 -11.55 -4.64
CA LYS A 143 -4.18 -11.75 -6.09
C LYS A 143 -4.51 -10.44 -6.85
N SER A 144 -5.54 -9.71 -6.42
CA SER A 144 -5.86 -8.40 -7.00
C SER A 144 -4.74 -7.38 -6.78
N TRP A 145 -4.11 -7.38 -5.61
CA TRP A 145 -2.96 -6.53 -5.31
C TRP A 145 -1.75 -6.84 -6.20
N ASP A 146 -1.43 -8.12 -6.40
CA ASP A 146 -0.32 -8.52 -7.26
C ASP A 146 -0.59 -8.21 -8.75
N GLY A 147 -1.84 -8.31 -9.19
CA GLY A 147 -2.24 -8.06 -10.58
C GLY A 147 -2.38 -6.59 -10.98
N THR A 148 -2.36 -5.65 -10.04
CA THR A 148 -2.72 -4.24 -10.31
C THR A 148 -1.77 -3.24 -9.67
N ASN A 149 -1.73 -2.01 -10.21
CA ASN A 149 -1.02 -0.90 -9.58
C ASN A 149 -1.81 -0.40 -8.36
N SER A 150 -1.59 -1.04 -7.22
CA SER A 150 -2.38 -0.87 -6.01
C SER A 150 -1.52 -0.87 -4.74
N VAL A 151 -2.15 -0.63 -3.60
CA VAL A 151 -1.51 -0.63 -2.28
C VAL A 151 -2.21 -1.66 -1.39
N LEU A 152 -1.45 -2.50 -0.70
CA LEU A 152 -1.97 -3.45 0.29
C LEU A 152 -1.92 -2.82 1.69
N GLY A 153 -3.01 -2.85 2.42
CA GLY A 153 -3.05 -2.56 3.85
C GLY A 153 -3.02 -3.85 4.66
N ILE A 154 -2.13 -3.98 5.63
CA ILE A 154 -2.03 -5.17 6.49
C ILE A 154 -1.68 -4.79 7.93
N SER A 155 -2.30 -5.44 8.90
CA SER A 155 -2.01 -5.16 10.31
C SER A 155 -0.68 -5.75 10.75
N TYR A 156 -0.09 -5.21 11.82
CA TYR A 156 1.12 -5.78 12.42
C TYR A 156 0.95 -7.27 12.74
N ASP A 157 -0.16 -7.65 13.40
CA ASP A 157 -0.41 -9.04 13.78
C ASP A 157 -0.58 -9.96 12.58
N LEU A 158 -1.33 -9.52 11.56
CA LEU A 158 -1.55 -10.32 10.37
C LEU A 158 -0.25 -10.46 9.55
N PHE A 159 0.50 -9.37 9.41
CA PHE A 159 1.81 -9.40 8.75
C PHE A 159 2.76 -10.36 9.46
N ARG A 160 2.83 -10.29 10.80
CA ARG A 160 3.60 -11.24 11.61
C ARG A 160 3.16 -12.68 11.34
N ASN A 161 1.85 -12.97 11.45
CA ASN A 161 1.33 -14.33 11.28
C ASN A 161 1.61 -14.90 9.88
N LEU A 162 1.64 -14.07 8.83
CA LEU A 162 1.91 -14.50 7.46
C LEU A 162 3.41 -14.62 7.13
N THR A 163 4.29 -14.03 7.93
CA THR A 163 5.74 -13.97 7.65
C THR A 163 6.59 -14.82 8.60
N VAL A 164 6.04 -15.22 9.75
CA VAL A 164 6.66 -16.22 10.61
C VAL A 164 6.73 -17.52 9.83
N LYS A 165 7.95 -17.96 9.52
CA LYS A 165 8.19 -19.30 8.98
C LYS A 165 7.80 -20.30 10.07
N ASN A 166 6.98 -21.31 9.74
CA ASN A 166 6.93 -22.51 10.54
C ASN A 166 8.34 -23.10 10.52
N VAL A 167 9.08 -22.96 11.62
CA VAL A 167 10.30 -23.74 11.81
C VAL A 167 9.82 -25.15 12.07
N ASP A 168 9.97 -26.04 11.09
CA ASP A 168 9.74 -27.45 11.29
C ASP A 168 10.68 -27.91 12.41
N VAL A 169 10.11 -28.18 13.58
CA VAL A 169 10.79 -28.83 14.70
C VAL A 169 10.92 -30.30 14.32
N ASN A 170 11.91 -30.64 13.48
CA ASN A 170 12.26 -32.02 13.17
C ASN A 170 13.76 -32.25 12.91
N ASP A 171 14.64 -31.39 13.43
CA ASP A 171 16.09 -31.65 13.50
C ASP A 171 16.51 -31.97 14.93
N ASN A 172 15.88 -32.99 15.53
CA ASN A 172 16.37 -33.65 16.75
C ASN A 172 16.09 -35.15 16.66
N VAL A 173 16.86 -35.86 15.84
CA VAL A 173 17.23 -37.25 16.12
C VAL A 173 18.72 -37.37 15.86
N ILE A 174 19.42 -37.77 16.92
CA ILE A 174 20.85 -38.09 17.03
C ILE A 174 21.25 -39.15 16.00
#